data_AF-A0A7I7YY42-F1
#
_entry.id   AF-A0A7I7YY42-F1
#
_cell.length_a   1.000
_cell.length_b   1.000
_cell.length_c   1.000
_cell.angle_alpha   90.00
_cell.angle_beta   90.00
_cell.angle_gamma   90.00
#
_symmetry.space_group_name_H-M   'P 1'
#
loop_
_entity.id
_entity.type
_entity.pdbx_description
1 polymer ?
#
loop_
_entity_poly.entity_id
_entity_poly.type
_entity_poly.pdbx_seq_one_letter_code
_entity_poly.pdbx_strand_id
1 'polypeptide(L)' 'MLRGRILDTQNAVLNAYPDHDLAAVGDWMLLAAIEALIDDHEYLANYHLAWFAAISRLGAV' A
#
# COMPACT_ATOMS: atom_id res chain seq x y z
N MET A 1 9.75 -13.37 1.14
CA MET A 1 9.68 -12.54 2.38
C MET A 1 8.99 -11.19 2.14
N LEU A 2 9.02 -10.57 0.96
CA LEU A 2 8.19 -9.37 0.65
C LEU A 2 6.73 -9.69 0.31
N ARG A 3 6.50 -10.61 -0.65
CA ARG A 3 5.16 -11.05 -1.10
C ARG A 3 4.24 -11.46 0.06
N GLY A 4 4.79 -12.17 1.06
CA GLY A 4 4.03 -12.57 2.25
C GLY A 4 3.52 -11.38 3.06
N ARG A 5 4.37 -10.36 3.27
CA ARG A 5 3.98 -9.14 4.01
C ARG A 5 2.92 -8.33 3.28
N ILE A 6 2.97 -8.31 1.94
CA ILE A 6 1.94 -7.68 1.11
C ILE A 6 0.59 -8.39 1.30
N LEU A 7 0.57 -9.72 1.24
CA LEU A 7 -0.64 -10.51 1.45
C LEU A 7 -1.19 -10.36 2.87
N ASP A 8 -0.31 -10.37 3.89
CA ASP A 8 -0.73 -10.19 5.28
C ASP A 8 -1.38 -8.81 5.50
N THR A 9 -0.77 -7.75 4.95
CA THR A 9 -1.29 -6.38 5.06
C THR A 9 -2.59 -6.21 4.28
N GLN A 10 -2.66 -6.77 3.06
CA GLN A 10 -3.88 -6.79 2.26
C GLN A 10 -5.03 -7.48 3.00
N ASN A 11 -4.79 -8.66 3.57
CA ASN A 11 -5.80 -9.42 4.30
C ASN A 11 -6.27 -8.65 5.54
N ALA A 12 -5.35 -8.01 6.28
CA ALA A 12 -5.70 -7.19 7.43
C ALA A 12 -6.62 -6.01 7.04
N VAL A 13 -6.28 -5.28 5.97
CA VAL A 13 -7.08 -4.17 5.46
C VAL A 13 -8.47 -4.64 4.99
N LEU A 14 -8.54 -5.71 4.21
CA LEU A 14 -9.80 -6.24 3.68
C LEU A 14 -10.71 -6.78 4.79
N ASN A 15 -10.14 -7.44 5.80
CA ASN A 15 -10.90 -7.96 6.95
C ASN A 15 -11.46 -6.84 7.85
N ALA A 16 -10.81 -5.68 7.87
CA ALA A 16 -11.25 -4.51 8.63
C ALA A 16 -12.25 -3.63 7.86
N TYR A 17 -12.55 -3.93 6.59
CA TYR A 17 -13.48 -3.14 5.80
C TYR A 17 -14.92 -3.19 6.37
N PRO A 18 -15.64 -2.05 6.46
CA PRO A 18 -15.28 -0.73 5.96
C PRO A 18 -14.40 0.11 6.90
N ASP A 19 -14.28 -0.23 8.17
CA ASP A 19 -13.60 0.54 9.23
C ASP A 19 -12.08 0.30 9.31
N HIS A 20 -11.42 0.23 8.14
CA HIS A 20 -10.00 -0.04 8.07
C HIS A 20 -9.15 1.20 8.35
N ASP A 21 -7.97 1.00 8.94
CA ASP A 21 -7.02 2.08 9.18
C ASP A 21 -6.40 2.58 7.86
N LEU A 22 -6.49 3.88 7.60
CA LEU A 22 -5.87 4.53 6.45
C LEU A 22 -4.35 4.38 6.46
N ALA A 23 -3.72 4.29 7.64
CA ALA A 23 -2.28 4.02 7.75
C ALA A 23 -1.94 2.62 7.21
N ALA A 24 -2.76 1.62 7.50
CA ALA A 24 -2.57 0.25 6.99
C ALA A 24 -2.74 0.17 5.47
N VAL A 25 -3.65 0.96 4.89
CA VAL A 25 -3.77 1.09 3.42
C VAL A 25 -2.53 1.76 2.82
N GLY A 26 -2.00 2.79 3.49
CA GLY A 26 -0.76 3.45 3.09
C GLY A 26 0.43 2.48 3.08
N ASP A 27 0.60 1.71 4.15
CA ASP A 27 1.65 0.69 4.25
C ASP A 27 1.54 -0.35 3.14
N TRP A 28 0.32 -0.79 2.81
CA TRP A 28 0.08 -1.70 1.69
C TRP A 28 0.52 -1.08 0.35
N MET A 29 0.17 0.18 0.09
CA MET A 29 0.57 0.88 -1.13
C MET A 29 2.08 1.05 -1.26
N LEU A 30 2.77 1.35 -0.16
CA LEU A 30 4.23 1.47 -0.17
C LEU A 30 4.90 0.12 -0.46
N LEU A 31 4.41 -0.97 0.14
CA LEU A 31 4.93 -2.31 -0.12
C LEU A 31 4.69 -2.74 -1.58
N ALA A 32 3.53 -2.40 -2.16
CA ALA A 32 3.23 -2.66 -3.58
C ALA A 32 4.13 -1.85 -4.52
N ALA A 33 4.49 -0.62 -4.16
CA ALA A 33 5.45 0.18 -4.92
C ALA A 33 6.86 -0.46 -4.92
N ILE A 34 7.31 -0.98 -3.78
CA ILE A 34 8.59 -1.70 -3.66
C ILE A 34 8.58 -2.98 -4.50
N GLU A 35 7.47 -3.74 -4.49
CA GLU A 35 7.32 -4.93 -5.34
C GLU A 35 7.40 -4.57 -6.82
N ALA A 36 6.68 -3.52 -7.26
CA ALA A 36 6.73 -3.05 -8.64
C ALA A 36 8.13 -2.58 -9.07
N LEU A 37 8.91 -1.96 -8.18
CA LEU A 37 10.31 -1.59 -8.47
C LEU A 37 11.22 -2.81 -8.61
N ILE A 38 11.02 -3.86 -7.82
CA ILE A 38 11.78 -5.10 -7.93
C ILE A 38 11.48 -5.81 -9.26
N ASP A 39 10.23 -5.73 -9.72
CA ASP A 39 9.78 -6.30 -10.98
C ASP A 39 10.06 -5.40 -12.21
N ASP A 40 10.81 -4.30 -12.05
CA ASP A 40 11.16 -3.31 -13.09
C ASP A 40 9.93 -2.62 -13.74
N HIS A 41 8.81 -2.54 -13.00
CA HIS A 41 7.57 -1.90 -13.41
C HIS A 41 7.46 -0.46 -12.87
N GLU A 42 8.31 0.44 -13.37
CA GLU A 42 8.43 1.82 -12.88
C GLU A 42 7.12 2.62 -12.90
N TYR A 43 6.28 2.44 -13.92
CA TYR A 43 4.96 3.07 -13.99
C TYR A 43 4.05 2.64 -12.82
N LEU A 44 4.04 1.35 -12.47
CA LEU A 44 3.22 0.83 -11.38
C LEU A 44 3.76 1.29 -10.01
N ALA A 45 5.09 1.34 -9.86
CA ALA A 45 5.71 1.90 -8.67
C ALA A 45 5.28 3.36 -8.44
N ASN A 46 5.33 4.19 -9.49
CA ASN A 46 4.92 5.58 -9.45
C ASN A 46 3.42 5.74 -9.14
N TYR A 47 2.57 4.87 -9.69
CA TYR A 47 1.14 4.85 -9.38
C TYR A 47 0.89 4.58 -7.89
N HIS A 48 1.50 3.53 -7.33
CA HIS A 48 1.34 3.19 -5.92
C HIS A 48 1.88 4.28 -4.99
N LEU A 49 3.00 4.91 -5.35
CA LEU A 49 3.56 6.01 -4.59
C LEU A 49 2.69 7.27 -4.60
N ALA A 50 2.07 7.61 -5.75
CA ALA A 50 1.16 8.74 -5.86
C ALA A 50 -0.06 8.57 -4.93
N TRP A 51 -0.60 7.35 -4.87
CA TRP A 51 -1.72 7.03 -3.99
C TRP A 51 -1.33 6.99 -2.51
N PHE A 52 -0.17 6.43 -2.18
CA PHE A 52 0.38 6.53 -0.82
C PHE A 52 0.42 7.99 -0.36
N ALA A 53 1.01 8.88 -1.17
CA ALA A 53 1.09 10.29 -0.86
C ALA A 53 -0.29 10.96 -0.70
N ALA A 54 -1.29 10.54 -1.47
CA ALA A 54 -2.66 11.04 -1.33
C ALA A 54 -3.32 10.59 -0.02
N ILE A 55 -3.18 9.32 0.35
CA ILE A 55 -3.77 8.75 1.58
C ILE A 55 -3.06 9.26 2.83
N SER A 56 -1.73 9.36 2.82
CA SER A 56 -0.97 9.91 3.95
C SER A 56 -1.35 11.37 4.24
N ARG A 57 -1.73 12.14 3.21
CA ARG A 57 -2.28 13.49 3.40
C ARG A 57 -3.67 13.48 4.01
N LEU A 58 -4.48 12.45 3.75
CA LEU A 58 -5.83 12.31 4.29
C LEU A 58 -5.83 11.88 5.77
N GLY A 59 -4.91 10.99 6.16
CA GLY A 59 -4.76 10.51 7.54
C GLY A 59 -3.98 11.44 8.47
N ALA A 60 -3.38 12.51 7.96
CA ALA A 60 -2.65 13.52 8.74
C ALA A 60 -3.54 14.69 9.22
N VAL A 61 -4.85 14.63 8.93
CA VAL A 61 -5.88 15.60 9.36
C VAL A 61 -6.67 15.01 10.51
#